data_AF-A0A1I2ML69-F1
#
_entry.id   AF-A0A1I2ML69-F1
#
_cell.length_a   1.000
_cell.length_b   1.000
_cell.length_c   1.000
_cell.angle_alpha   90.00
_cell.angle_beta   90.00
_cell.angle_gamma   90.00
#
_symmetry.space_group_name_H-M   'P 1'
#
loop_
_entity.id
_entity.type
_entity.pdbx_description
1 polymer ?
#
loop_
_entity_poly.entity_id
_entity_poly.type
_entity_poly.pdbx_seq_one_letter_code
_entity_poly.pdbx_strand_id
1 'polypeptide(L)' 'MIRWKEWKLPKTKVNNLIALGVTKAKAFEWGNTRKGYWRIASSPILHRTLNDHYWQRMGLKSLNAR' A
#
# COMPACT_ATOMS: atom_id res chain seq x y z
N MET A 1 -2.39 -4.04 -12.12
CA MET A 1 -3.04 -4.69 -10.95
C MET A 1 -2.68 -3.89 -9.70
N ILE A 2 -3.60 -3.67 -8.75
CA ILE A 2 -3.33 -2.85 -7.55
C ILE A 2 -2.79 -3.75 -6.42
N ARG A 3 -1.71 -3.34 -5.75
CA ARG A 3 -1.08 -4.07 -4.63
C ARG A 3 -2.07 -4.48 -3.53
N TRP A 4 -3.05 -3.63 -3.27
CA TRP A 4 -4.13 -3.89 -2.30
C TRP A 4 -5.03 -5.08 -2.65
N LYS A 5 -5.14 -5.45 -3.94
CA LYS A 5 -5.88 -6.63 -4.40
C LYS A 5 -5.12 -7.93 -4.14
N GLU A 6 -3.79 -7.88 -4.09
CA GLU A 6 -2.94 -9.01 -3.72
C GLU A 6 -3.08 -9.33 -2.23
N TRP A 7 -3.26 -8.30 -1.40
CA TRP A 7 -3.47 -8.44 0.04
C TRP A 7 -4.94 -8.77 0.33
N LYS A 8 -5.34 -10.03 0.11
CA LYS A 8 -6.74 -10.46 0.26
C LYS A 8 -7.26 -10.33 1.69
N LEU A 9 -6.47 -10.78 2.68
CA LEU A 9 -6.89 -10.84 4.08
C LEU A 9 -6.61 -9.52 4.82
N PRO A 10 -7.51 -9.04 5.70
CA PRO A 10 -7.27 -7.85 6.52
C PRO A 10 -5.99 -7.95 7.35
N LYS A 11 -5.72 -9.13 7.94
CA LYS A 11 -4.48 -9.39 8.70
C LYS A 11 -3.23 -9.17 7.84
N THR A 12 -3.24 -9.63 6.59
CA THR A 12 -2.12 -9.43 5.65
C THR A 12 -1.94 -7.96 5.29
N LYS A 13 -3.03 -7.23 5.07
CA LYS A 13 -2.97 -5.77 4.84
C LYS A 13 -2.33 -5.04 6.02
N VAL A 14 -2.77 -5.33 7.24
CA VAL A 14 -2.22 -4.72 8.47
C VAL A 14 -0.73 -5.03 8.61
N ASN A 15 -0.33 -6.30 8.46
CA ASN A 15 1.06 -6.71 8.58
C ASN A 15 1.96 -6.04 7.54
N ASN A 16 1.50 -5.96 6.28
CA ASN A 16 2.26 -5.31 5.22
C ASN A 16 2.37 -3.80 5.43
N LEU A 17 1.31 -3.15 5.91
CA LEU A 17 1.35 -1.72 6.25
C LEU A 17 2.34 -1.44 7.40
N ILE A 18 2.38 -2.31 8.41
CA ILE A 18 3.36 -2.20 9.51
C ILE A 18 4.79 -2.39 8.99
N ALA A 19 5.01 -3.40 8.12
CA ALA A 19 6.31 -3.63 7.50
C ALA A 19 6.77 -2.46 6.61
N LEU A 20 5.83 -1.68 6.06
CA LEU A 20 6.09 -0.46 5.30
C LEU A 20 6.27 0.80 6.18
N GLY A 21 6.24 0.65 7.51
CA GLY A 21 6.52 1.74 8.45
C GLY A 21 5.28 2.50 8.96
N VAL A 22 4.07 1.99 8.70
CA VAL A 22 2.85 2.57 9.29
C VAL A 22 2.73 2.17 10.75
N THR A 23 2.36 3.12 11.61
CA THR A 23 2.11 2.84 13.03
C THR A 23 0.99 1.79 13.19
N LYS A 24 1.16 0.87 14.14
CA LYS A 24 0.25 -0.27 14.35
C LYS A 24 -1.22 0.16 14.41
N ALA A 25 -1.55 1.18 15.19
CA ALA A 25 -2.92 1.69 15.31
C ALA A 25 -3.52 2.11 13.95
N LYS A 26 -2.74 2.85 13.15
CA LYS A 26 -3.18 3.35 11.84
C LYS A 26 -3.23 2.24 10.79
N ALA A 27 -2.33 1.26 10.88
CA ALA A 27 -2.38 0.07 10.04
C ALA A 27 -3.66 -0.74 10.28
N PHE A 28 -4.12 -0.89 11.54
CA PHE A 28 -5.39 -1.53 11.86
C PHE A 28 -6.61 -0.77 11.32
N GLU A 29 -6.61 0.55 11.43
CA GLU A 29 -7.67 1.41 10.86
C GLU A 29 -7.76 1.24 9.34
N TRP A 30 -6.61 1.29 8.65
CA TRP A 30 -6.53 1.24 7.19
C TRP A 30 -6.75 -0.17 6.64
N GLY A 31 -6.23 -1.21 7.30
CA GLY A 31 -6.35 -2.60 6.87
C GLY A 31 -7.79 -3.13 6.87
N ASN A 32 -8.63 -2.59 7.75
CA ASN A 32 -10.05 -2.97 7.89
C ASN A 32 -11.02 -2.07 7.11
N THR A 33 -10.51 -1.21 6.24
CA THR A 33 -11.36 -0.31 5.46
C THR A 33 -12.33 -1.07 4.53
N ARG A 34 -13.59 -0.62 4.48
CA ARG A 34 -14.64 -1.12 3.57
C ARG A 34 -14.64 -0.41 2.21
N LYS A 35 -13.67 0.48 1.94
CA LYS A 35 -13.59 1.21 0.67
C LYS A 35 -13.14 0.28 -0.47
N GLY A 36 -13.72 0.48 -1.65
CA GLY A 36 -13.36 -0.28 -2.85
C GLY A 36 -11.92 -0.05 -3.30
N TYR A 37 -11.39 -0.98 -4.10
CA TYR A 37 -9.98 -1.02 -4.49
C TYR A 37 -9.49 0.26 -5.16
N TRP A 38 -10.29 0.82 -6.09
CA TRP A 38 -9.93 2.05 -6.80
C TRP A 38 -9.83 3.26 -5.88
N ARG A 39 -10.75 3.37 -4.90
CA ARG A 39 -10.72 4.44 -3.91
C ARG A 39 -9.51 4.34 -2.99
N ILE A 40 -9.04 3.13 -2.69
CA ILE A 40 -7.83 2.93 -1.90
C ILE A 40 -6.56 3.21 -2.71
N ALA A 41 -6.54 2.85 -4.00
CA ALA A 41 -5.43 3.18 -4.91
C ALA A 41 -5.10 4.68 -4.91
N SER A 42 -6.12 5.53 -4.97
CA SER A 42 -5.98 6.99 -4.95
C SER A 42 -6.01 7.59 -3.52
N SER A 43 -5.86 6.78 -2.48
CA SER A 43 -5.90 7.27 -1.10
C SER A 43 -4.50 7.57 -0.55
N PRO A 44 -4.38 8.47 0.45
CA PRO A 44 -3.11 8.72 1.14
C PRO A 44 -2.51 7.47 1.78
N ILE A 45 -3.30 6.43 2.02
CA ILE A 45 -2.85 5.14 2.57
C ILE A 45 -1.81 4.55 1.64
N LEU A 46 -2.12 4.39 0.35
CA LEU A 46 -1.20 3.78 -0.61
C LEU A 46 -0.16 4.75 -1.12
N HIS A 47 -0.47 6.03 -1.33
CA HIS A 47 0.56 7.00 -1.72
C HIS A 47 1.67 7.16 -0.68
N ARG A 48 1.34 7.06 0.62
CA ARG A 48 2.37 7.13 1.69
C ARG A 48 3.14 5.83 1.85
N THR A 49 2.49 4.68 1.66
CA THR A 49 3.12 3.36 1.91
C THR A 49 3.84 2.78 0.70
N LEU A 50 3.31 3.00 -0.51
CA LEU A 50 3.83 2.50 -1.79
C LEU A 50 4.40 3.68 -2.59
N ASN A 51 5.40 4.34 -2.01
CA ASN A 51 6.11 5.45 -2.65
C ASN A 51 7.01 4.97 -3.81
N ASP A 52 7.59 5.91 -4.56
CA ASP A 52 8.46 5.58 -5.69
C ASP A 52 9.66 4.72 -5.27
N HIS A 53 10.21 4.98 -4.08
CA HIS A 53 11.30 4.17 -3.52
C HIS A 53 10.91 2.70 -3.30
N TYR A 54 9.68 2.45 -2.84
CA TYR A 54 9.14 1.09 -2.71
C TYR A 54 9.10 0.38 -4.07
N TRP A 55 8.63 1.05 -5.11
CA TRP A 55 8.55 0.48 -6.45
C TRP A 55 9.91 0.29 -7.10
N GLN A 56 10.84 1.23 -6.89
CA GLN A 56 12.23 1.09 -7.32
C GLN A 56 12.90 -0.13 -6.67
N ARG A 57 12.68 -0.35 -5.37
CA ARG A 57 13.18 -1.55 -4.67
C ARG A 57 12.60 -2.86 -5.22
N MET A 58 11.42 -2.81 -5.83
CA MET A 58 10.83 -3.96 -6.53
C MET A 58 11.31 -4.10 -7.98
N GLY A 59 12.21 -3.24 -8.45
CA GLY A 59 12.72 -3.26 -9.81
C GLY A 59 11.81 -2.57 -10.83
N LEU A 60 10.80 -1.82 -10.39
CA LEU A 60 9.98 -1.02 -11.31
C LEU A 60 10.81 0.18 -11.81
N LYS A 61 11.08 0.22 -13.12
CA LYS A 61 11.80 1.32 -13.74
C LYS A 61 10.88 2.53 -13.89
N SER A 62 11.37 3.69 -13.45
CA SER A 62 10.73 4.98 -13.69
C SER A 62 10.73 5.29 -15.19
N LEU A 63 9.58 5.69 -15.74
CA LEU A 63 9.46 6.11 -17.14
C LEU A 63 10.07 7.50 -17.41
N ASN A 64 10.14 8.33 -16.38
CA ASN A 64 10.68 9.69 -16.44
C ASN A 64 12.18 9.74 -16.12
N ALA A 65 12.76 8.63 -15.65
CA ALA A 65 14.20 8.46 -15.54
C ALA A 65 14.73 8.05 -16.92
N ARG A 66 14.79 9.02 -17.83
CA ARG A 66 15.54 8.91 -19.08
C ARG A 66 16.97 9.37 -18.87
#